data_AF-A0A7C3A2Z2-F1
#
_entry.id   AF-A0A7C3A2Z2-F1
#
_cell.length_a   1.000
_cell.length_b   1.000
_cell.length_c   1.000
_cell.angle_alpha   90.00
_cell.angle_beta   90.00
_cell.angle_gamma   90.00
#
_symmetry.space_group_name_H-M   'P 1'
#
loop_
_entity.id
_entity.type
_entity.pdbx_description
1 polymer ?
#
loop_
_entity_poly.entity_id
_entity_poly.type
_entity_poly.pdbx_seq_one_letter_code
_entity_poly.pdbx_strand_id
1 'polypeptide(L)'
;MSVLKGFPSTMMDDYQLNVIKVLERAAKLYARKEVVSRRISDGGIFRYTYKDAWERVQKAANFLVEELEVKPGDRVGVIGWNTHRFFELY
;
A
#
# COMPACT_ATOMS: atom_id res chain seq x y z
N MET A 1 -22.02 11.01 32.04
CA MET A 1 -20.66 11.56 32.10
C MET A 1 -20.60 12.81 31.23
N SER A 2 -20.31 13.98 31.79
CA SER A 2 -20.05 15.19 31.00
C SER A 2 -18.61 15.15 30.51
N VAL A 3 -18.41 15.21 29.19
CA VAL A 3 -17.07 15.36 28.62
C VAL A 3 -16.62 16.79 28.90
N LEU A 4 -15.59 16.98 29.71
CA LEU A 4 -14.90 18.26 29.85
C LEU A 4 -14.19 18.58 28.53
N LYS A 5 -14.70 19.58 27.79
CA LYS A 5 -14.07 20.06 26.57
C LYS A 5 -12.94 21.02 26.94
N GLY A 6 -11.69 20.64 26.66
CA GLY A 6 -10.52 21.53 26.76
C GLY A 6 -10.43 22.52 25.59
N PHE A 7 -9.34 23.29 25.54
CA PHE A 7 -9.06 24.17 24.40
C PHE A 7 -8.73 23.35 23.14
N PRO A 8 -9.27 23.71 21.96
CA PRO A 8 -8.94 23.04 20.70
C PRO A 8 -7.43 23.14 20.39
N SER A 9 -6.88 22.07 19.82
CA SER A 9 -5.50 22.07 19.35
C SER A 9 -5.38 22.80 18.00
N THR A 10 -4.17 23.24 17.66
CA THR A 10 -3.81 23.72 16.31
C THR A 10 -3.04 22.66 15.51
N MET A 11 -3.11 21.40 15.94
CA MET A 11 -2.41 20.28 15.31
C MET A 11 -3.15 19.83 14.04
N MET A 12 -2.37 19.25 13.14
CA MET A 12 -2.79 18.82 11.81
C MET A 12 -3.51 17.46 11.88
N ASP A 13 -4.72 17.45 12.43
CA ASP A 13 -5.51 16.23 12.62
C ASP A 13 -6.04 15.65 11.29
N ASP A 14 -5.94 16.39 10.18
CA ASP A 14 -6.29 15.92 8.82
C ASP A 14 -5.26 14.94 8.22
N TYR A 15 -4.03 14.88 8.76
CA TYR A 15 -3.03 13.91 8.32
C TYR A 15 -3.16 12.57 9.06
N GLN A 16 -3.97 11.67 8.49
CA GLN A 16 -4.20 10.35 9.06
C GLN A 16 -3.03 9.39 8.84
N LEU A 17 -2.68 8.60 9.87
CA LEU A 17 -1.65 7.57 9.81
C LEU A 17 -2.17 6.34 9.05
N ASN A 18 -1.78 6.21 7.78
CA ASN A 18 -2.21 5.11 6.91
C ASN A 18 -1.00 4.38 6.32
N VAL A 19 -1.09 3.05 6.19
CA VAL A 19 -0.05 2.18 5.60
C VAL A 19 0.37 2.67 4.20
N ILE A 20 -0.56 3.13 3.39
CA ILE A 20 -0.27 3.63 2.03
C ILE A 20 0.72 4.81 2.04
N LYS A 21 0.78 5.60 3.12
CA LYS A 21 1.71 6.72 3.27
C LYS A 21 3.17 6.27 3.34
N VAL A 22 3.41 5.05 3.82
CA VAL A 22 4.76 4.45 3.85
C VAL A 22 5.25 4.21 2.41
N LEU A 23 4.41 3.60 1.58
CA LEU A 23 4.74 3.34 0.17
C LEU A 23 4.82 4.63 -0.64
N GLU A 24 3.90 5.58 -0.42
CA GLU A 24 3.93 6.90 -1.05
C GLU A 24 5.27 7.61 -0.78
N ARG A 25 5.73 7.61 0.47
CA ARG A 25 7.03 8.19 0.86
C ARG A 25 8.20 7.44 0.22
N ALA A 26 8.15 6.11 0.16
CA ALA A 26 9.18 5.30 -0.47
C ALA A 26 9.30 5.61 -1.97
N ALA A 27 8.18 5.73 -2.68
CA ALA A 27 8.15 6.10 -4.08
C ALA A 27 8.65 7.53 -4.33
N LYS A 28 8.33 8.49 -3.45
CA LYS A 28 8.78 9.88 -3.57
C LYS A 28 10.27 10.07 -3.30
N LEU A 29 10.79 9.48 -2.23
CA LEU A 29 12.16 9.74 -1.76
C LEU A 29 13.18 8.71 -2.24
N TYR A 30 12.74 7.48 -2.50
CA TYR A 30 13.59 6.34 -2.84
C TYR A 30 13.12 5.65 -4.11
N ALA A 31 12.57 6.42 -5.05
CA ALA A 31 11.95 5.96 -6.29
C ALA A 31 12.71 4.83 -7.01
N ARG A 32 14.05 4.90 -7.04
CA ARG A 32 14.94 3.98 -7.77
C ARG A 32 15.44 2.79 -6.96
N LYS A 33 15.13 2.70 -5.65
CA LYS A 33 15.53 1.54 -4.84
C LYS A 33 14.78 0.32 -5.33
N GLU A 34 15.52 -0.77 -5.53
CA GLU A 34 14.97 -2.00 -6.05
C GLU A 34 14.22 -2.79 -4.98
N VAL A 35 13.10 -3.37 -5.40
CA VAL A 35 12.45 -4.49 -4.74
C VAL A 35 12.73 -5.71 -5.60
N VAL A 36 13.43 -6.70 -5.04
CA VAL A 36 13.87 -7.89 -5.77
C VAL A 36 13.14 -9.11 -5.26
N SER A 37 12.56 -9.89 -6.17
CA SER A 37 11.75 -11.05 -5.85
C SER A 37 12.16 -12.24 -6.70
N ARG A 38 12.22 -13.43 -6.10
CA ARG A 38 12.32 -14.68 -6.83
C ARG A 38 10.92 -15.13 -7.26
N ARG A 39 10.70 -15.34 -8.55
CA ARG A 39 9.44 -15.86 -9.10
C ARG A 39 9.30 -17.34 -8.77
N ILE A 40 8.10 -17.71 -8.34
CA ILE A 40 7.77 -19.10 -7.96
C ILE A 40 7.66 -20.00 -9.21
N SER A 41 7.20 -19.46 -10.34
CA SER A 41 6.91 -20.22 -11.57
C SER A 41 8.13 -20.85 -12.22
N ASP A 42 9.24 -20.11 -12.26
CA ASP A 42 10.44 -20.45 -13.03
C ASP A 42 11.74 -20.27 -12.22
N GLY A 43 11.65 -19.84 -10.96
CA GLY A 43 12.81 -19.51 -10.12
C GLY A 43 13.55 -18.24 -10.55
N GLY A 44 13.06 -17.53 -11.57
CA GLY A 44 13.68 -16.35 -12.15
C GLY A 44 13.68 -15.16 -11.21
N ILE A 45 14.65 -14.24 -11.39
CA ILE A 45 14.73 -13.02 -10.60
C ILE A 45 13.91 -11.92 -11.28
N PHE A 46 12.94 -11.38 -10.55
CA PHE A 46 12.19 -10.19 -10.90
C PHE A 46 12.72 -8.98 -10.14
N ARG A 47 12.95 -7.88 -10.86
CA ARG A 47 13.45 -6.62 -10.32
C ARG A 47 12.59 -5.49 -10.83
N TYR A 48 12.27 -4.58 -9.92
CA TYR A 48 11.56 -3.33 -10.19
C TYR A 48 11.83 -2.39 -9.02
N THR A 49 11.31 -1.18 -9.07
CA THR A 49 11.60 -0.12 -8.11
C THR A 49 10.39 0.26 -7.25
N TYR A 50 10.60 1.04 -6.18
CA TYR A 50 9.47 1.59 -5.41
C TYR A 50 8.54 2.46 -6.25
N LYS A 51 9.07 3.15 -7.28
CA LYS A 51 8.22 3.88 -8.23
C LYS A 51 7.30 2.93 -8.98
N ASP A 52 7.85 1.83 -9.50
CA ASP A 52 7.09 0.83 -10.25
C ASP A 52 6.05 0.15 -9.35
N ALA A 53 6.41 -0.15 -8.09
CA ALA A 53 5.48 -0.69 -7.10
C ALA A 53 4.31 0.26 -6.84
N TRP A 54 4.57 1.54 -6.62
CA TRP A 54 3.54 2.55 -6.40
C TRP A 54 2.53 2.62 -7.55
N GLU A 55 3.00 2.59 -8.79
CA GLU A 55 2.13 2.58 -9.98
C GLU A 55 1.31 1.29 -10.08
N ARG A 56 1.91 0.14 -9.74
CA ARG A 56 1.24 -1.17 -9.80
C ARG A 56 0.20 -1.36 -8.69
N VAL A 57 0.48 -0.88 -7.48
CA VAL A 57 -0.45 -0.90 -6.34
C VAL A 57 -1.70 -0.08 -6.65
N GLN A 58 -1.55 1.11 -7.24
CA GLN A 58 -2.71 1.91 -7.67
C GLN A 58 -3.57 1.18 -8.71
N LYS A 59 -2.94 0.52 -9.69
CA LYS A 59 -3.67 -0.28 -10.69
C LYS A 59 -4.42 -1.45 -10.05
N ALA A 60 -3.79 -2.15 -9.11
CA ALA A 60 -4.42 -3.23 -8.37
C ALA A 60 -5.60 -2.72 -7.54
N ALA A 61 -5.43 -1.60 -6.82
CA ALA A 61 -6.50 -0.98 -6.04
C ALA A 61 -7.69 -0.56 -6.92
N ASN A 62 -7.44 0.08 -8.07
CA ASN A 62 -8.50 0.45 -9.01
C ASN A 62 -9.23 -0.78 -9.53
N PHE A 63 -8.53 -1.87 -9.86
CA PHE A 63 -9.17 -3.11 -10.28
C PHE A 63 -10.05 -3.71 -9.16
N LEU A 64 -9.57 -3.72 -7.92
CA LEU A 64 -10.36 -4.21 -6.78
C LEU A 64 -11.66 -3.42 -6.58
N VAL A 65 -11.61 -2.09 -6.76
CA VAL A 65 -12.78 -1.22 -6.56
C VAL A 65 -13.72 -1.26 -7.75
N GLU A 66 -13.21 -1.12 -8.96
CA GLU A 66 -14.05 -0.92 -10.16
C GLU A 66 -14.55 -2.25 -10.75
N GLU A 67 -13.73 -3.30 -10.76
CA GLU A 67 -14.08 -4.57 -11.42
C GLU A 67 -14.58 -5.62 -10.43
N LEU A 68 -14.06 -5.62 -9.20
CA LEU A 68 -14.46 -6.57 -8.15
C LEU A 68 -15.36 -5.96 -7.07
N GLU A 69 -15.69 -4.66 -7.20
CA GLU A 69 -16.63 -3.94 -6.33
C GLU A 69 -16.31 -4.02 -4.82
N VAL A 70 -15.02 -4.12 -4.47
CA VAL A 70 -14.56 -4.17 -3.07
C VAL A 70 -14.84 -2.83 -2.37
N LYS A 71 -15.48 -2.88 -1.19
CA LYS A 71 -15.88 -1.70 -0.42
C LYS A 71 -15.03 -1.51 0.84
N PRO A 72 -15.00 -0.29 1.42
CA PRO A 72 -14.40 -0.07 2.72
C PRO A 72 -14.97 -1.03 3.78
N GLY A 73 -14.10 -1.79 4.44
CA GLY A 73 -14.46 -2.81 5.43
C GLY A 73 -14.57 -4.24 4.89
N ASP A 74 -14.54 -4.43 3.56
CA ASP A 74 -14.45 -5.76 2.96
C ASP A 74 -13.08 -6.40 3.19
N ARG A 75 -13.05 -7.73 3.15
CA ARG A 75 -11.84 -8.51 3.39
C ARG A 75 -11.36 -9.13 2.08
N VAL A 76 -10.11 -8.88 1.74
CA VAL A 76 -9.42 -9.51 0.60
C VAL A 76 -8.43 -10.54 1.14
N GLY A 77 -8.72 -11.82 0.91
CA GLY A 77 -7.84 -12.91 1.34
C GLY A 77 -6.70 -13.13 0.34
N VAL A 78 -5.48 -13.31 0.85
CA VAL A 78 -4.30 -13.57 0.03
C VAL A 78 -3.58 -14.81 0.57
N ILE A 79 -3.35 -15.79 -0.32
CA ILE A 79 -2.51 -16.95 -0.04
C ILE A 79 -1.36 -16.89 -1.05
N GLY A 80 -0.16 -16.59 -0.57
CA GLY A 80 0.99 -16.40 -1.43
C GLY A 80 2.31 -16.39 -0.67
N TRP A 81 3.39 -16.50 -1.43
CA TRP A 81 4.76 -16.40 -0.92
C TRP A 81 5.26 -14.95 -0.94
N ASN A 82 6.39 -14.70 -0.29
CA ASN A 82 7.09 -13.41 -0.29
C ASN A 82 7.61 -13.04 -1.69
N THR A 83 6.72 -12.50 -2.51
CA THR A 83 6.99 -12.07 -3.88
C THR A 83 6.61 -10.61 -4.10
N HIS A 84 7.04 -10.03 -5.24
CA HIS A 84 6.66 -8.66 -5.62
C HIS A 84 5.14 -8.44 -5.62
N ARG A 85 4.34 -9.44 -6.02
CA ARG A 85 2.87 -9.35 -5.97
C ARG A 85 2.33 -9.34 -4.55
N PHE A 86 2.91 -10.14 -3.66
CA PHE A 86 2.51 -10.13 -2.26
C PHE A 86 2.84 -8.79 -1.60
N PHE A 87 3.99 -8.21 -1.95
CA PHE A 87 4.36 -6.86 -1.53
C PHE A 87 3.38 -5.79 -2.04
N GLU A 88 2.84 -5.93 -3.26
CA GLU A 88 1.88 -4.98 -3.86
C GLU A 88 0.46 -5.06 -3.25
N LEU A 89 0.18 -6.01 -2.35
CA LEU A 89 -1.13 -6.18 -1.74
C LEU A 89 -1.24 -5.56 -0.32
N TYR A 90 -0.20 -4.84 0.11
CA TYR A 90 -0.14 -4.09 1.38
C TYR A 90 -0.04 -2.59 1.14
#